data_AF-A0ABD4U7R2-F1
#
_entry.id   AF-A0ABD4U7R2-F1
#
_cell.length_a   1.000
_cell.length_b   1.000
_cell.length_c   1.000
_cell.angle_alpha   90.00
_cell.angle_beta   90.00
_cell.angle_gamma   90.00
#
_symmetry.space_group_name_H-M   'P 1'
#
loop_
_entity.id
_entity.type
_entity.pdbx_description
1 polymer ?
#
loop_
_entity_poly.entity_id
_entity_poly.type
_entity_poly.pdbx_seq_one_letter_code
_entity_poly.pdbx_strand_id
1 'polypeptide(L)'
;MRRIGKTLAVISSMAIVGIVHVEAAPGETAFPRFTQSEGKLDADGLPLSGVKLCVLPDRAPCFEMPPKLVPGSARELYQFGLNPRSERLPIASGGSWVFFSGMFSGGGSGMLERVAVLRVGANGKIENLMPIVTETEMADRAMWSVPQVSPYPLFVRADYVWGKGEDHFGKHVFDVDAWTFDPAANQYAKRFSYRTSKRYDRGEGADHVLSAERPEILRRLAAAQ
;
A
#
# COMPACT_ATOMS: atom_id res chain seq x y z
N MET A 1 -69.89 -34.16 -2.58
CA MET A 1 -68.86 -34.03 -1.52
C MET A 1 -67.61 -33.38 -2.12
N ARG A 2 -67.30 -32.15 -1.70
CA ARG A 2 -66.12 -31.38 -2.16
C ARG A 2 -64.86 -31.89 -1.44
N ARG A 3 -63.77 -32.13 -2.19
CA ARG A 3 -62.41 -32.24 -1.64
C ARG A 3 -61.51 -31.26 -2.38
N ILE A 4 -60.98 -30.30 -1.64
CA ILE A 4 -60.03 -29.27 -2.09
C ILE A 4 -58.63 -29.84 -1.88
N GLY A 5 -57.93 -30.18 -2.96
CA GLY A 5 -56.51 -30.51 -2.93
C GLY A 5 -55.68 -29.25 -3.14
N LYS A 6 -54.89 -28.86 -2.14
CA LYS A 6 -53.97 -27.71 -2.20
C LYS A 6 -52.73 -28.07 -3.02
N THR A 7 -52.48 -27.36 -4.11
CA THR A 7 -51.24 -27.40 -4.87
C THR A 7 -50.17 -26.58 -4.13
N LEU A 8 -49.10 -27.25 -3.68
CA LEU A 8 -47.90 -26.60 -3.15
C LEU A 8 -47.03 -26.16 -4.35
N ALA A 9 -47.00 -24.86 -4.62
CA ALA A 9 -46.04 -24.27 -5.53
C ALA A 9 -44.70 -24.10 -4.80
N VAL A 10 -43.71 -24.89 -5.20
CA VAL A 10 -42.31 -24.71 -4.77
C VAL A 10 -41.73 -23.57 -5.59
N ILE A 11 -41.55 -22.41 -4.98
CA ILE A 11 -40.81 -21.29 -5.57
C ILE A 11 -39.33 -21.54 -5.26
N SER A 12 -38.60 -22.13 -6.20
CA SER A 12 -37.14 -22.19 -6.16
C SER A 12 -36.58 -20.81 -6.51
N SER A 13 -36.33 -19.99 -5.49
CA SER A 13 -35.58 -18.75 -5.62
C SER A 13 -34.11 -19.10 -5.85
N MET A 14 -33.67 -19.10 -7.11
CA MET A 14 -32.25 -19.08 -7.44
C MET A 14 -31.69 -17.71 -7.07
N ALA A 15 -30.91 -17.63 -5.99
CA ALA A 15 -30.11 -16.46 -5.70
C ALA A 15 -29.01 -16.37 -6.76
N ILE A 16 -29.18 -15.45 -7.72
CA ILE A 16 -28.11 -15.07 -8.64
C ILE A 16 -27.15 -14.21 -7.83
N VAL A 17 -26.10 -14.83 -7.30
CA VAL A 17 -24.93 -14.10 -6.78
C VAL A 17 -24.21 -13.54 -8.01
N GLY A 18 -24.52 -12.30 -8.38
CA GLY A 18 -23.78 -11.59 -9.39
C GLY A 18 -22.36 -11.33 -8.88
N ILE A 19 -21.40 -12.16 -9.29
CA ILE A 19 -19.99 -11.83 -9.14
C ILE A 19 -19.74 -10.66 -10.10
N VAL A 20 -19.76 -9.44 -9.58
CA VAL A 20 -19.31 -8.28 -10.35
C VAL A 20 -17.81 -8.46 -10.54
N HIS A 21 -17.42 -8.97 -11.71
CA HIS A 21 -16.02 -8.99 -12.09
C HIS A 21 -15.58 -7.54 -12.26
N VAL A 22 -14.89 -7.01 -11.24
CA VAL A 22 -14.20 -5.73 -11.35
C VAL A 22 -12.99 -5.99 -12.22
N GLU A 23 -13.11 -5.68 -13.50
CA GLU A 23 -11.98 -5.64 -14.42
C GLU A 23 -11.23 -4.31 -14.23
N ALA A 24 -9.91 -4.32 -14.36
CA ALA A 24 -9.17 -3.06 -14.31
C ALA A 24 -9.58 -2.20 -15.52
N ALA A 25 -9.62 -0.89 -15.32
CA ALA A 25 -10.01 0.05 -16.35
C ALA A 25 -9.22 -0.20 -17.64
N PRO A 26 -9.88 -0.34 -18.80
CA PRO A 26 -9.19 -0.41 -20.07
C PRO A 26 -8.40 0.89 -20.30
N GLY A 27 -7.12 0.76 -20.67
CA GLY A 27 -6.28 1.92 -20.99
C GLY A 27 -5.26 2.35 -19.93
N GLU A 28 -4.95 1.51 -18.93
CA GLU A 28 -3.77 1.73 -18.10
C GLU A 28 -2.51 1.71 -18.97
N THR A 29 -1.74 2.80 -18.91
CA THR A 29 -0.51 2.94 -19.71
C THR A 29 0.68 2.38 -18.95
N ALA A 30 1.68 1.91 -19.67
CA ALA A 30 2.94 1.53 -19.04
C ALA A 30 3.60 2.79 -18.48
N PHE A 31 3.90 2.80 -17.17
CA PHE A 31 4.72 3.85 -16.59
C PHE A 31 6.01 4.03 -17.42
N PRO A 32 6.39 5.25 -17.82
CA PRO A 32 7.59 5.46 -18.62
C PRO A 32 8.87 4.94 -17.95
N ARG A 33 9.99 4.95 -18.68
CA ARG A 33 11.30 4.81 -18.03
C ARG A 33 11.51 5.97 -17.07
N PHE A 34 12.16 5.73 -15.95
CA PHE A 34 12.38 6.75 -14.94
C PHE A 34 13.77 6.60 -14.31
N THR A 35 14.17 7.65 -13.59
CA THR A 35 15.30 7.65 -12.68
C THR A 35 14.82 8.07 -11.30
N GLN A 36 15.57 7.69 -10.27
CA GLN A 36 15.33 8.10 -8.88
C GLN A 36 16.56 8.80 -8.32
N SER A 37 16.34 9.73 -7.38
CA SER A 37 17.43 10.41 -6.67
C SER A 37 17.06 10.66 -5.22
N GLU A 38 18.09 10.74 -4.38
CA GLU A 38 17.93 11.28 -3.02
C GLU A 38 17.49 12.74 -3.06
N GLY A 39 16.96 13.19 -1.92
CA GLY A 39 16.69 14.59 -1.66
C GLY A 39 17.98 15.37 -1.40
N LYS A 40 17.85 16.70 -1.34
CA LYS A 40 18.95 17.56 -0.88
C LYS A 40 19.17 17.31 0.61
N LEU A 41 20.43 17.19 1.03
CA LEU A 41 20.81 17.08 2.43
C LEU A 41 21.46 18.38 2.92
N ASP A 42 21.38 18.65 4.23
CA ASP A 42 22.20 19.67 4.88
C ASP A 42 23.61 19.15 5.24
N ALA A 43 24.39 19.96 5.95
CA ALA A 43 25.76 19.60 6.35
C ALA A 43 25.82 18.41 7.31
N ASP A 44 24.73 18.14 8.04
CA ASP A 44 24.62 17.05 9.02
C ASP A 44 23.99 15.80 8.40
N GLY A 45 23.70 15.83 7.09
CA GLY A 45 23.08 14.72 6.37
C GLY A 45 21.56 14.63 6.56
N LEU A 46 20.92 15.65 7.13
CA LEU A 46 19.47 15.66 7.29
C LEU A 46 18.77 16.07 5.98
N PRO A 47 17.68 15.38 5.60
CA PRO A 47 16.90 15.74 4.42
C PRO A 47 16.29 17.14 4.48
N LEU A 48 16.61 17.96 3.49
CA LEU A 48 15.99 19.26 3.18
C LEU A 48 14.92 19.17 2.08
N SER A 49 14.84 18.05 1.37
CA SER A 49 13.79 17.79 0.37
C SER A 49 13.46 16.30 0.29
N GLY A 50 12.34 15.95 -0.33
CA GLY A 50 11.97 14.56 -0.56
C GLY A 50 12.83 13.87 -1.63
N VAL A 51 12.85 12.54 -1.60
CA VAL A 51 13.35 11.73 -2.72
C VAL A 51 12.52 12.00 -3.98
N LYS A 52 13.14 11.85 -5.15
CA LYS A 52 12.51 12.15 -6.44
C LYS A 52 12.46 10.94 -7.35
N LEU A 53 11.37 10.86 -8.12
CA LEU A 53 11.25 9.97 -9.27
C LEU A 53 10.90 10.82 -10.50
N CYS A 54 11.73 10.79 -11.54
CA CYS A 54 11.57 11.60 -12.74
C CYS A 54 11.54 10.74 -14.01
N VAL A 55 10.60 11.04 -14.90
CA VAL A 55 10.45 10.35 -16.18
C VAL A 55 11.58 10.69 -17.15
N LEU A 56 12.11 9.69 -17.84
CA LEU A 56 13.17 9.80 -18.84
C LEU A 56 12.58 9.92 -20.26
N PRO A 57 13.33 10.51 -21.22
CA PRO A 57 14.72 10.98 -21.12
C PRO A 57 14.87 12.38 -20.49
N ASP A 58 13.83 13.20 -20.54
CA ASP A 58 13.90 14.63 -20.20
C ASP A 58 14.04 14.92 -18.71
N ARG A 59 13.95 13.88 -17.87
CA ARG A 59 13.89 13.97 -16.40
C ARG A 59 12.71 14.83 -15.95
N ALA A 60 11.59 14.73 -16.66
CA ALA A 60 10.32 15.40 -16.39
C ALA A 60 9.16 14.57 -16.97
N PRO A 61 7.97 14.56 -16.33
CA PRO A 61 7.67 15.13 -15.00
C PRO A 61 8.41 14.41 -13.86
N CYS A 62 8.46 15.06 -12.69
CA CYS A 62 8.99 14.47 -11.47
C CYS A 62 7.90 14.42 -10.38
N PHE A 63 7.96 13.37 -9.57
CA PHE A 63 7.30 13.28 -8.27
C PHE A 63 8.34 13.46 -7.18
N GLU A 64 8.05 14.32 -6.20
CA GLU A 64 8.86 14.48 -4.98
C GLU A 64 8.06 13.96 -3.79
N MET A 65 8.68 13.12 -2.96
CA MET A 65 8.02 12.55 -1.80
C MET A 65 7.59 13.65 -0.82
N PRO A 66 6.29 13.73 -0.44
CA PRO A 66 5.83 14.82 0.40
C PRO A 66 6.41 14.75 1.83
N PRO A 67 6.67 15.91 2.45
CA PRO A 67 7.18 16.02 3.82
C PRO A 67 6.17 15.55 4.87
N LYS A 68 6.64 15.29 6.08
CA LYS A 68 5.76 15.35 7.25
C LYS A 68 5.52 16.82 7.59
N LEU A 69 4.27 17.22 7.72
CA LEU A 69 3.89 18.55 8.19
C LEU A 69 3.70 18.55 9.71
N VAL A 70 3.92 19.72 10.31
CA VAL A 70 3.49 20.02 11.67
C VAL A 70 1.95 19.93 11.72
N PRO A 71 1.35 19.19 12.67
CA PRO A 71 -0.10 19.07 12.76
C PRO A 71 -0.81 20.43 12.78
N GLY A 72 -1.80 20.60 11.90
CA GLY A 72 -2.57 21.85 11.77
C GLY A 72 -1.83 23.00 11.09
N SER A 73 -0.69 22.75 10.43
CA SER A 73 0.13 23.77 9.78
C SER A 73 0.64 23.30 8.41
N ALA A 74 0.98 24.27 7.55
CA ALA A 74 1.69 24.02 6.29
C ALA A 74 3.22 23.91 6.48
N ARG A 75 3.72 24.11 7.70
CA ARG A 75 5.16 24.00 7.99
C ARG A 75 5.62 22.56 7.94
N GLU A 76 6.73 22.33 7.25
CA GLU A 76 7.41 21.04 7.20
C GLU A 76 8.11 20.75 8.53
N LEU A 77 7.89 19.55 9.05
CA LEU A 77 8.53 19.01 10.26
C LEU A 77 9.80 18.24 9.89
N TYR A 78 9.73 17.38 8.86
CA TYR A 78 10.89 16.66 8.29
C TYR A 78 10.58 16.13 6.90
N GLN A 79 11.63 15.76 6.16
CA GLN A 79 11.58 15.32 4.76
C GLN A 79 11.99 13.85 4.61
N PHE A 80 11.39 13.15 3.63
CA PHE A 80 11.71 11.76 3.30
C PHE A 80 12.68 11.72 2.11
N GLY A 81 13.93 12.09 2.38
CA GLY A 81 14.94 12.35 1.34
C GLY A 81 16.00 11.27 1.13
N LEU A 82 15.98 10.17 1.90
CA LEU A 82 17.03 9.15 1.88
C LEU A 82 16.60 7.86 1.20
N ASN A 83 17.57 7.09 0.68
CA ASN A 83 17.38 5.70 0.25
C ASN A 83 16.13 5.46 -0.63
N PRO A 84 15.97 6.15 -1.78
CA PRO A 84 14.85 5.94 -2.66
C PRO A 84 14.79 4.48 -3.10
N ARG A 85 13.61 3.87 -3.03
CA ARG A 85 13.35 2.55 -3.59
C ARG A 85 12.15 2.60 -4.50
N SER A 86 12.20 1.82 -5.57
CA SER A 86 11.09 1.71 -6.50
C SER A 86 10.91 0.28 -6.97
N GLU A 87 9.65 -0.05 -7.27
CA GLU A 87 9.27 -1.32 -7.88
C GLU A 87 8.21 -1.05 -8.94
N ARG A 88 8.38 -1.63 -10.12
CA ARG A 88 7.37 -1.54 -11.18
C ARG A 88 6.25 -2.53 -10.91
N LEU A 89 5.02 -2.04 -10.92
CA LEU A 89 3.84 -2.80 -10.59
C LEU A 89 3.03 -3.09 -11.86
N PRO A 90 3.12 -4.30 -12.44
CA PRO A 90 2.29 -4.64 -13.60
C PRO A 90 0.81 -4.66 -13.21
N ILE A 91 -0.05 -4.14 -14.08
CA ILE A 91 -1.51 -4.19 -13.91
C ILE A 91 -2.07 -5.29 -14.82
N ALA A 92 -3.07 -6.03 -14.35
CA ALA A 92 -3.62 -7.17 -15.08
C ALA A 92 -4.24 -6.78 -16.44
N SER A 93 -4.83 -5.58 -16.54
CA SER A 93 -5.37 -5.02 -17.80
C SER A 93 -4.31 -4.54 -18.78
N GLY A 94 -3.02 -4.65 -18.44
CA GLY A 94 -1.91 -4.09 -19.18
C GLY A 94 -1.39 -2.79 -18.55
N GLY A 95 -0.21 -2.35 -19.01
CA GLY A 95 0.47 -1.20 -18.43
C GLY A 95 1.14 -1.50 -17.08
N SER A 96 1.52 -0.44 -16.37
CA SER A 96 2.17 -0.59 -15.07
C SER A 96 2.14 0.70 -14.27
N TRP A 97 2.11 0.59 -12.96
CA TRP A 97 2.40 1.67 -12.01
C TRP A 97 3.79 1.52 -11.41
N VAL A 98 4.15 2.41 -10.48
CA VAL A 98 5.40 2.32 -9.73
C VAL A 98 5.13 2.48 -8.25
N PHE A 99 5.49 1.48 -7.44
CA PHE A 99 5.70 1.69 -6.02
C PHE A 99 6.95 2.54 -5.84
N PHE A 100 6.89 3.56 -4.99
CA PHE A 100 8.02 4.42 -4.68
C PHE A 100 8.06 4.71 -3.19
N SER A 101 9.25 4.65 -2.60
CA SER A 101 9.44 4.99 -1.20
C SER A 101 10.67 5.85 -0.96
N GLY A 102 10.64 6.57 0.15
CA GLY A 102 11.74 7.39 0.65
C GLY A 102 11.79 7.35 2.17
N MET A 103 13.00 7.44 2.70
CA MET A 103 13.28 7.30 4.11
C MET A 103 13.59 8.65 4.75
N PHE A 104 13.21 8.80 6.01
CA PHE A 104 13.67 9.84 6.92
C PHE A 104 14.46 9.19 8.05
N SER A 105 15.59 9.80 8.42
CA SER A 105 16.35 9.47 9.62
C SER A 105 16.76 10.76 10.33
N GLY A 106 16.52 10.84 11.63
CA GLY A 106 16.97 11.95 12.49
C GLY A 106 18.34 11.68 13.15
N GLY A 107 19.08 10.66 12.71
CA GLY A 107 20.40 10.32 13.26
C GLY A 107 20.40 9.45 14.53
N GLY A 108 19.24 8.93 14.97
CA GLY A 108 19.09 8.03 16.12
C GLY A 108 18.58 6.61 15.76
N SER A 109 18.16 5.82 16.76
CA SER A 109 17.50 4.51 16.54
C SER A 109 16.04 4.72 16.17
N GLY A 110 15.76 4.80 14.88
CA GLY A 110 14.41 4.90 14.34
C GLY A 110 14.46 5.57 12.99
N MET A 111 13.98 4.87 11.96
CA MET A 111 13.87 5.42 10.61
C MET A 111 12.42 5.27 10.16
N LEU A 112 11.94 6.27 9.43
CA LEU A 112 10.59 6.22 8.90
C LEU A 112 10.66 6.08 7.39
N GLU A 113 9.89 5.16 6.83
CA GLU A 113 9.68 5.06 5.39
C GLU A 113 8.32 5.66 5.03
N ARG A 114 8.29 6.47 3.98
CA ARG A 114 7.05 6.92 3.34
C ARG A 114 6.91 6.27 2.00
N VAL A 115 5.69 5.83 1.69
CA VAL A 115 5.37 5.10 0.46
C VAL A 115 4.40 5.87 -0.41
N ALA A 116 4.48 5.59 -1.70
CA ALA A 116 3.60 6.10 -2.74
C ALA A 116 3.38 5.01 -3.80
N VAL A 117 2.22 5.05 -4.47
CA VAL A 117 1.99 4.28 -5.70
C VAL A 117 1.71 5.30 -6.79
N LEU A 118 2.57 5.33 -7.80
CA LEU A 118 2.63 6.38 -8.79
C LEU A 118 2.06 5.90 -10.12
N ARG A 119 1.23 6.74 -10.73
CA ARG A 119 0.72 6.59 -12.10
C ARG A 119 1.00 7.87 -12.89
N VAL A 120 1.25 7.76 -14.19
CA VAL A 120 1.20 8.93 -15.07
C VAL A 120 -0.25 9.17 -15.46
N GLY A 121 -0.82 10.28 -15.00
CA GLY A 121 -2.17 10.69 -15.32
C GLY A 121 -2.32 11.13 -16.77
N ALA A 122 -3.57 11.24 -17.24
CA ALA A 122 -3.88 11.67 -18.61
C ALA A 122 -3.36 13.09 -18.94
N ASN A 123 -3.12 13.92 -17.92
CA ASN A 123 -2.51 15.24 -18.04
C ASN A 123 -0.97 15.22 -18.15
N GLY A 124 -0.36 14.03 -18.21
CA GLY A 124 1.09 13.84 -18.27
C GLY A 124 1.81 14.11 -16.95
N LYS A 125 1.10 14.31 -15.82
CA LYS A 125 1.70 14.47 -14.49
C LYS A 125 1.77 13.12 -13.76
N ILE A 126 2.70 13.02 -12.82
CA ILE A 126 2.76 11.86 -11.92
C ILE A 126 1.78 12.09 -10.77
N GLU A 127 0.87 11.15 -10.58
CA GLU A 127 -0.16 11.12 -9.55
C GLU A 127 0.20 10.09 -8.49
N ASN A 128 0.10 10.46 -7.21
CA ASN A 128 0.19 9.51 -6.11
C ASN A 128 -1.21 8.96 -5.78
N LEU A 129 -1.39 7.66 -6.02
CA LEU A 129 -2.61 6.93 -5.74
C LEU A 129 -2.70 6.47 -4.28
N MET A 130 -1.62 6.52 -3.50
CA MET A 130 -1.66 6.17 -2.08
C MET A 130 -2.06 7.37 -1.21
N PRO A 131 -2.84 7.16 -0.13
CA PRO A 131 -2.90 8.14 0.95
C PRO A 131 -1.52 8.31 1.59
N ILE A 132 -1.35 9.33 2.44
CA ILE A 132 -0.09 9.52 3.18
C ILE A 132 0.07 8.35 4.15
N VAL A 133 0.94 7.42 3.80
CA VAL A 133 1.29 6.25 4.61
C VAL A 133 2.76 6.35 4.97
N THR A 134 3.04 6.28 6.27
CA THR A 134 4.39 6.22 6.84
C THR A 134 4.47 5.00 7.73
N GLU A 135 5.61 4.32 7.67
CA GLU A 135 5.89 3.09 8.39
C GLU A 135 7.27 3.16 9.07
N THR A 136 7.46 2.30 10.07
CA THR A 136 8.73 2.15 10.78
C THR A 136 9.74 1.35 9.96
N GLU A 137 11.01 1.41 10.32
CA GLU A 137 12.07 0.63 9.69
C GLU A 137 11.91 -0.89 9.86
N MET A 138 11.10 -1.30 10.83
CA MET A 138 10.80 -2.71 11.13
C MET A 138 9.57 -3.22 10.39
N ALA A 139 8.94 -2.39 9.54
CA ALA A 139 7.76 -2.81 8.80
C ALA A 139 8.10 -3.88 7.77
N ASP A 140 7.35 -4.98 7.80
CA ASP A 140 7.32 -5.95 6.70
C ASP A 140 6.24 -5.51 5.71
N ARG A 141 6.62 -5.17 4.48
CA ARG A 141 5.71 -4.64 3.47
C ARG A 141 5.90 -5.30 2.10
N ALA A 142 4.82 -5.36 1.34
CA ALA A 142 4.83 -5.93 0.00
C ALA A 142 3.72 -5.37 -0.88
N MET A 143 3.98 -5.36 -2.20
CA MET A 143 2.96 -5.22 -3.22
C MET A 143 2.54 -6.62 -3.69
N TRP A 144 1.31 -7.02 -3.42
CA TRP A 144 0.81 -8.34 -3.80
C TRP A 144 -0.05 -8.27 -5.06
N SER A 145 0.15 -9.23 -5.96
CA SER A 145 -0.81 -9.51 -7.04
C SER A 145 -1.74 -10.64 -6.60
N VAL A 146 -3.01 -10.30 -6.38
CA VAL A 146 -4.08 -11.26 -6.02
C VAL A 146 -5.28 -11.00 -6.92
N PRO A 147 -5.26 -11.49 -8.18
CA PRO A 147 -6.29 -11.18 -9.18
C PRO A 147 -7.71 -11.61 -8.78
N GLN A 148 -7.83 -12.57 -7.86
CA GLN A 148 -9.13 -13.02 -7.32
C GLN A 148 -9.78 -12.00 -6.37
N VAL A 149 -9.01 -11.00 -5.91
CA VAL A 149 -9.44 -9.93 -5.00
C VAL A 149 -9.50 -8.59 -5.71
N SER A 150 -8.50 -8.29 -6.53
CA SER A 150 -8.37 -7.01 -7.22
C SER A 150 -7.57 -7.20 -8.50
N PRO A 151 -7.98 -6.57 -9.62
CA PRO A 151 -7.16 -6.54 -10.83
C PRO A 151 -5.94 -5.59 -10.70
N TYR A 152 -5.91 -4.78 -9.63
CA TYR A 152 -4.80 -3.90 -9.26
C TYR A 152 -3.97 -4.50 -8.12
N PRO A 153 -2.66 -4.18 -8.07
CA PRO A 153 -1.79 -4.52 -6.95
C PRO A 153 -2.38 -4.11 -5.59
N LEU A 154 -2.15 -4.95 -4.58
CA LEU A 154 -2.52 -4.70 -3.21
C LEU A 154 -1.30 -4.23 -2.44
N PHE A 155 -1.42 -3.13 -1.70
CA PHE A 155 -0.39 -2.78 -0.73
C PHE A 155 -0.73 -3.47 0.58
N VAL A 156 0.21 -4.21 1.14
CA VAL A 156 0.06 -4.90 2.43
C VAL A 156 1.28 -4.58 3.27
N ARG A 157 1.07 -4.25 4.53
CA ARG A 157 2.16 -4.06 5.49
C ARG A 157 1.81 -4.61 6.86
N ALA A 158 2.84 -4.95 7.62
CA ALA A 158 2.82 -5.19 9.04
C ALA A 158 3.78 -4.20 9.68
N ASP A 159 3.26 -3.14 10.28
CA ASP A 159 4.07 -2.08 10.87
C ASP A 159 4.23 -2.32 12.38
N TYR A 160 5.44 -2.14 12.88
CA TYR A 160 5.76 -2.37 14.28
C TYR A 160 5.13 -1.30 15.17
N VAL A 161 4.50 -1.73 16.26
CA VAL A 161 3.86 -0.84 17.24
C VAL A 161 4.74 -0.79 18.49
N TRP A 162 5.43 0.35 18.69
CA TRP A 162 6.19 0.59 19.90
C TRP A 162 5.27 0.70 21.14
N GLY A 163 5.34 -0.30 22.01
CA GLY A 163 4.67 -0.34 23.30
C GLY A 163 5.51 0.22 24.45
N LYS A 164 4.84 0.72 25.49
CA LYS A 164 5.52 1.18 26.73
C LYS A 164 6.12 -0.03 27.46
N GLY A 165 7.45 -0.04 27.63
CA GLY A 165 8.17 -1.09 28.35
C GLY A 165 8.53 -2.31 27.49
N GLU A 166 8.45 -2.19 26.17
CA GLU A 166 8.96 -3.22 25.26
C GLU A 166 10.49 -3.26 25.28
N ASP A 167 11.04 -4.47 25.24
CA ASP A 167 12.46 -4.74 25.10
C ASP A 167 12.75 -5.39 23.74
N HIS A 168 14.03 -5.41 23.36
CA HIS A 168 14.46 -5.96 22.07
C HIS A 168 14.16 -7.46 21.89
N PHE A 169 13.75 -8.18 22.94
CA PHE A 169 13.55 -9.64 22.97
C PHE A 169 12.10 -10.06 23.26
N GLY A 170 11.24 -9.10 23.60
CA GLY A 170 9.86 -9.28 23.98
C GLY A 170 8.95 -9.63 22.80
N LYS A 171 7.66 -9.87 23.11
CA LYS A 171 6.65 -10.03 22.06
C LYS A 171 6.48 -8.70 21.33
N HIS A 172 6.70 -8.72 20.04
CA HIS A 172 6.42 -7.59 19.17
C HIS A 172 4.95 -7.57 18.75
N VAL A 173 4.40 -6.36 18.71
CA VAL A 173 3.04 -6.11 18.24
C VAL A 173 3.12 -5.47 16.87
N PHE A 174 2.34 -5.98 15.93
CA PHE A 174 2.25 -5.44 14.58
C PHE A 174 0.81 -5.08 14.25
N ASP A 175 0.66 -3.92 13.61
CA ASP A 175 -0.58 -3.57 12.93
C ASP A 175 -0.46 -3.99 11.47
N VAL A 176 -1.24 -5.02 11.11
CA VAL A 176 -1.34 -5.55 9.75
C VAL A 176 -2.45 -4.82 9.03
N ASP A 177 -2.08 -4.14 7.96
CA ASP A 177 -2.99 -3.35 7.14
C ASP A 177 -2.96 -3.85 5.69
N ALA A 178 -4.12 -3.78 5.01
CA ALA A 178 -4.22 -4.03 3.58
C ALA A 178 -4.99 -2.90 2.89
N TRP A 179 -4.48 -2.45 1.74
CA TRP A 179 -5.09 -1.44 0.89
C TRP A 179 -5.33 -1.97 -0.50
N THR A 180 -6.47 -1.61 -1.06
CA THR A 180 -6.83 -1.86 -2.46
C THR A 180 -7.01 -0.53 -3.16
N PHE A 181 -6.67 -0.47 -4.44
CA PHE A 181 -7.09 0.63 -5.28
C PHE A 181 -8.61 0.63 -5.45
N ASP A 182 -9.25 1.79 -5.22
CA ASP A 182 -10.64 2.06 -5.55
C ASP A 182 -10.69 2.90 -6.84
N PRO A 183 -11.14 2.32 -7.97
CA PRO A 183 -11.23 3.03 -9.24
C PRO A 183 -12.21 4.22 -9.21
N ALA A 184 -13.25 4.17 -8.37
CA ALA A 184 -14.23 5.25 -8.29
C ALA A 184 -13.66 6.46 -7.57
N ALA A 185 -12.91 6.24 -6.49
CA ALA A 185 -12.19 7.30 -5.78
C ALA A 185 -10.85 7.67 -6.44
N ASN A 186 -10.37 6.86 -7.39
CA ASN A 186 -9.07 6.98 -8.02
C ASN A 186 -7.91 7.02 -7.00
N GLN A 187 -8.03 6.23 -5.93
CA GLN A 187 -7.07 6.20 -4.82
C GLN A 187 -7.09 4.83 -4.12
N TYR A 188 -6.00 4.45 -3.46
CA TYR A 188 -5.99 3.35 -2.53
C TYR A 188 -6.80 3.66 -1.27
N ALA A 189 -7.66 2.73 -0.89
CA ALA A 189 -8.42 2.75 0.34
C ALA A 189 -7.97 1.59 1.24
N LYS A 190 -7.85 1.86 2.54
CA LYS A 190 -7.59 0.80 3.53
C LYS A 190 -8.82 -0.10 3.60
N ARG A 191 -8.64 -1.40 3.35
CA ARG A 191 -9.71 -2.40 3.43
C ARG A 191 -9.89 -2.93 4.83
N PHE A 192 -8.80 -3.22 5.52
CA PHE A 192 -8.83 -3.58 6.92
C PHE A 192 -7.52 -3.25 7.62
N SER A 193 -7.60 -3.28 8.94
CA SER A 193 -6.47 -3.29 9.86
C SER A 193 -6.74 -4.34 10.93
N TYR A 194 -5.74 -5.09 11.36
CA TYR A 194 -5.83 -5.88 12.58
C TYR A 194 -4.47 -5.94 13.28
N ARG A 195 -4.54 -6.13 14.59
CA ARG A 195 -3.36 -6.24 15.42
C ARG A 195 -3.02 -7.70 15.67
N THR A 196 -1.73 -8.00 15.59
CA THR A 196 -1.18 -9.31 15.95
C THR A 196 -0.05 -9.16 16.97
N SER A 197 0.06 -10.13 17.86
CA SER A 197 1.12 -10.23 18.88
C SER A 197 1.80 -11.60 18.83
N LYS A 198 1.73 -12.28 17.67
CA LYS A 198 2.42 -13.56 17.49
C LYS A 198 3.92 -13.30 17.46
N ARG A 199 4.68 -14.32 17.83
CA ARG A 199 6.14 -14.30 17.67
C ARG A 199 6.44 -14.69 16.23
N TYR A 200 7.09 -13.81 15.50
CA TYR A 200 7.54 -14.07 14.14
C TYR A 200 9.02 -14.45 14.14
N ASP A 201 9.44 -15.18 13.11
CA ASP A 201 10.84 -15.48 12.90
C ASP A 201 11.54 -14.22 12.40
N ARG A 202 12.66 -13.87 13.04
CA ARG A 202 13.44 -12.65 12.74
C ARG A 202 14.45 -12.85 11.61
N GLY A 203 14.69 -14.10 11.18
CA GLY A 203 15.63 -14.41 10.09
C GLY A 203 16.98 -13.67 10.19
N GLU A 204 17.55 -13.33 9.03
CA GLU A 204 18.71 -12.43 8.91
C GLU A 204 18.28 -10.94 8.75
N GLY A 205 17.40 -10.44 9.61
CA GLY A 205 17.30 -8.97 9.80
C GLY A 205 15.92 -8.31 9.75
N ALA A 206 14.80 -9.05 9.65
CA ALA A 206 13.45 -8.51 9.83
C ALA A 206 12.43 -9.60 10.18
N ASP A 207 11.37 -9.25 10.91
CA ASP A 207 10.25 -10.17 11.17
C ASP A 207 9.47 -10.43 9.87
N HIS A 208 9.41 -11.69 9.42
CA HIS A 208 8.65 -12.09 8.21
C HIS A 208 7.13 -12.22 8.48
N VAL A 209 6.54 -11.16 9.02
CA VAL A 209 5.14 -11.11 9.46
C VAL A 209 4.18 -11.43 8.32
N LEU A 210 4.37 -10.80 7.16
CA LEU A 210 3.46 -10.93 6.03
C LEU A 210 3.41 -12.34 5.46
N SER A 211 4.54 -13.04 5.46
CA SER A 211 4.61 -14.44 5.03
C SER A 211 3.80 -15.35 5.97
N ALA A 212 3.94 -15.17 7.28
CA ALA A 212 3.23 -15.96 8.29
C ALA A 212 1.72 -15.62 8.35
N GLU A 213 1.36 -14.35 8.17
CA GLU A 213 -0.02 -13.86 8.24
C GLU A 213 -0.78 -13.99 6.91
N ARG A 214 -0.11 -14.38 5.82
CA ARG A 214 -0.71 -14.44 4.48
C ARG A 214 -2.07 -15.15 4.42
N PRO A 215 -2.28 -16.34 5.04
CA PRO A 215 -3.59 -16.99 5.00
C PRO A 215 -4.71 -16.15 5.63
N GLU A 216 -4.44 -15.46 6.75
CA GLU A 216 -5.42 -14.63 7.43
C GLU A 216 -5.69 -13.33 6.64
N ILE A 217 -4.66 -12.72 6.08
CA ILE A 217 -4.78 -11.54 5.21
C ILE A 217 -5.66 -11.87 4.01
N LEU A 218 -5.40 -12.98 3.31
CA LEU A 218 -6.20 -13.43 2.17
C LEU A 218 -7.64 -13.76 2.56
N ARG A 219 -7.85 -14.41 3.72
CA ARG A 219 -9.20 -14.69 4.24
C ARG A 219 -10.00 -13.41 4.47
N ARG A 220 -9.38 -12.38 5.05
CA ARG A 220 -10.02 -11.07 5.28
C ARG A 220 -10.28 -10.31 3.99
N LEU A 221 -9.34 -10.36 3.04
CA LEU A 221 -9.53 -9.77 1.71
C LEU A 221 -10.73 -10.39 0.97
N ALA A 222 -10.91 -11.72 1.06
CA ALA A 222 -12.05 -12.41 0.47
C ALA A 222 -13.38 -12.10 1.18
N ALA A 223 -13.36 -11.91 2.50
CA ALA A 223 -14.56 -11.60 3.29
C ALA A 223 -15.01 -10.12 3.18
N ALA A 224 -14.15 -9.25 2.68
CA ALA A 224 -14.41 -7.81 2.51
C ALA A 224 -14.91 -7.44 1.10
N GLN A 225 -15.24 -8.45 0.28
CA GLN A 225 -15.86 -8.30 -1.05
C GLN A 225 -17.35 -8.06 -0.95
#